data_AF-A0A4R1MUW8-F1
#
_entry.id   AF-A0A4R1MUW8-F1
#
_cell.length_a   1.000
_cell.length_b   1.000
_cell.length_c   1.000
_cell.angle_alpha   90.00
_cell.angle_beta   90.00
_cell.angle_gamma   90.00
#
_symmetry.space_group_name_H-M   'P 1'
#
loop_
_entity.id
_entity.type
_entity.pdbx_description
1 polymer ?
#
loop_
_entity_poly.entity_id
_entity_poly.type
_entity_poly.pdbx_seq_one_letter_code
_entity_poly.pdbx_strand_id
1 'polypeptide(L)'
;MRPESAARFDEQFAPRIAEAIAACFATTVHTEVLPYGGHGRPTRVRIHATPIEDMGHYPYPLNLYLTWDSDEIERLMGEEGPSRFAGYLAALPRKLAGWDHARELDFLSHTQADPLVLIGGLDFES
;
A
#
# COMPACT_ATOMS: atom_id res chain seq x y z
N MET A 1 0.91 -18.78 3.80
CA MET A 1 0.43 -17.97 4.94
C MET A 1 -0.62 -18.74 5.74
N ARG A 2 -0.49 -18.73 7.07
CA ARG A 2 -1.42 -19.29 8.05
C ARG A 2 -2.63 -18.35 8.23
N PRO A 3 -3.84 -18.88 8.45
CA PRO A 3 -5.03 -18.05 8.68
C PRO A 3 -4.89 -17.09 9.86
N GLU A 4 -4.23 -17.51 10.94
CA GLU A 4 -3.96 -16.68 12.12
C GLU A 4 -3.04 -15.49 11.79
N SER A 5 -2.00 -15.72 10.99
CA SER A 5 -1.11 -14.65 10.52
C SER A 5 -1.86 -13.65 9.64
N ALA A 6 -2.77 -14.14 8.78
CA ALA A 6 -3.61 -13.30 7.93
C ALA A 6 -4.55 -12.42 8.77
N ALA A 7 -5.27 -13.02 9.72
CA ALA A 7 -6.18 -12.30 10.63
C ALA A 7 -5.42 -11.25 11.44
N ARG A 8 -4.26 -11.61 12.00
CA ARG A 8 -3.43 -10.66 12.74
C ARG A 8 -2.90 -9.54 11.86
N PHE A 9 -2.52 -9.84 10.61
CA PHE A 9 -2.10 -8.83 9.65
C PHE A 9 -3.23 -7.83 9.34
N ASP A 10 -4.44 -8.34 9.08
CA ASP A 10 -5.64 -7.53 8.85
C ASP A 10 -5.99 -6.62 10.02
N GLU A 11 -5.86 -7.13 11.26
CA GLU A 11 -6.27 -6.39 12.46
C GLU A 11 -5.21 -5.41 12.94
N GLN A 12 -3.92 -5.77 12.88
CA GLN A 12 -2.86 -5.04 13.58
C GLN A 12 -1.92 -4.26 12.67
N PHE A 13 -1.77 -4.68 11.41
CA PHE A 13 -0.73 -4.14 10.53
C PHE A 13 -1.33 -3.35 9.36
N ALA A 14 -2.27 -3.94 8.62
CA ALA A 14 -2.85 -3.31 7.43
C ALA A 14 -3.49 -1.94 7.70
N PRO A 15 -4.25 -1.72 8.81
CA PRO A 15 -4.80 -0.39 9.13
C PRO A 15 -3.70 0.64 9.38
N ARG A 16 -2.64 0.27 10.08
CA ARG A 16 -1.51 1.16 10.38
C ARG A 16 -0.70 1.51 9.13
N ILE A 17 -0.59 0.57 8.19
CA ILE A 17 -0.01 0.85 6.87
C ILE A 17 -0.88 1.85 6.12
N ALA A 18 -2.20 1.60 6.06
CA ALA A 18 -3.13 2.50 5.37
C ALA A 18 -3.11 3.92 5.96
N GLU A 19 -3.05 4.04 7.30
CA GLU A 19 -2.90 5.32 8.00
C GLU A 19 -1.58 6.01 7.70
N ALA A 20 -0.46 5.28 7.76
CA ALA A 20 0.86 5.84 7.47
C ALA A 20 0.98 6.31 6.02
N ILE A 21 0.40 5.56 5.08
CA ILE A 21 0.32 5.96 3.68
C ILE A 21 -0.55 7.20 3.52
N ALA A 22 -1.76 7.24 4.11
CA ALA A 22 -2.63 8.41 4.04
C ALA A 22 -1.93 9.66 4.60
N ALA A 23 -1.17 9.52 5.69
CA ALA A 23 -0.39 10.61 6.29
C ALA A 23 0.74 11.13 5.38
N CYS A 24 1.14 10.39 4.33
CA CYS A 24 2.11 10.87 3.36
C CYS A 24 1.51 11.87 2.35
N PHE A 25 0.18 11.94 2.25
CA PHE A 25 -0.52 12.72 1.24
C PHE A 25 -1.36 13.85 1.86
N ALA A 26 -1.78 14.80 1.02
CA ALA A 26 -2.82 15.75 1.39
C ALA A 26 -4.16 15.02 1.62
N THR A 27 -5.13 15.71 2.23
CA THR A 27 -6.46 15.16 2.62
C THR A 27 -7.32 14.61 1.47
N THR A 28 -6.84 14.70 0.24
CA THR A 28 -7.50 14.30 -1.00
C THR A 28 -7.13 12.89 -1.47
N VAL A 29 -6.11 12.26 -0.89
CA VAL A 29 -5.77 10.86 -1.15
C VAL A 29 -6.35 9.98 -0.05
N HIS A 30 -7.07 8.94 -0.46
CA HIS A 30 -7.74 8.01 0.43
C HIS A 30 -7.06 6.65 0.41
N THR A 31 -7.04 6.00 1.58
CA THR A 31 -6.57 4.63 1.73
C THR A 31 -7.67 3.74 2.30
N GLU A 32 -7.77 2.53 1.78
CA GLU A 32 -8.77 1.54 2.20
C GLU A 32 -8.09 0.18 2.40
N VAL A 33 -8.35 -0.46 3.53
CA VAL A 33 -7.91 -1.84 3.79
C VAL A 33 -8.97 -2.81 3.27
N LEU A 34 -8.55 -3.71 2.40
CA LEU A 34 -9.35 -4.83 1.92
C LEU A 34 -8.82 -6.10 2.60
N PRO A 35 -9.53 -6.64 3.61
CA PRO A 35 -9.03 -7.74 4.43
C PRO A 35 -8.92 -9.04 3.64
N TYR A 36 -8.24 -10.02 4.24
CA TYR A 36 -8.06 -11.35 3.69
C TYR A 36 -9.40 -12.04 3.44
N GLY A 37 -9.67 -12.34 2.16
CA GLY A 37 -10.93 -12.94 1.71
C GLY A 37 -10.87 -14.46 1.50
N GLY A 38 -9.83 -15.13 2.00
CA GLY A 38 -9.53 -16.53 1.73
C GLY A 38 -8.47 -16.73 0.63
N HIS A 39 -8.24 -17.99 0.26
CA HIS A 39 -7.22 -18.33 -0.74
C HIS A 39 -7.45 -17.60 -2.07
N GLY A 40 -6.39 -16.98 -2.61
CA GLY A 40 -6.45 -16.15 -3.82
C GLY A 40 -6.96 -14.72 -3.59
N ARG A 41 -7.31 -14.35 -2.36
CA ARG A 41 -7.75 -13.00 -1.98
C ARG A 41 -6.91 -12.49 -0.80
N PRO A 42 -5.63 -12.14 -1.04
CA PRO A 42 -4.77 -11.61 0.00
C PRO A 42 -5.33 -10.30 0.56
N THR A 43 -4.87 -9.91 1.75
CA THR A 43 -5.04 -8.54 2.25
C THR A 43 -4.45 -7.54 1.28
N ARG A 44 -5.14 -6.42 1.05
CA ARG A 44 -4.68 -5.34 0.16
C ARG A 44 -4.90 -4.00 0.82
N VAL A 45 -4.03 -3.05 0.52
CA VAL A 45 -4.32 -1.63 0.76
C VAL A 45 -4.54 -0.96 -0.58
N ARG A 46 -5.70 -0.34 -0.74
CA ARG A 46 -6.02 0.48 -1.91
C ARG A 46 -5.64 1.93 -1.61
N ILE A 47 -4.99 2.58 -2.56
CA ILE A 47 -4.80 4.04 -2.58
C ILE A 47 -5.60 4.59 -3.75
N HIS A 48 -6.46 5.57 -3.50
CA HIS A 48 -7.24 6.19 -4.56
C HIS A 48 -7.53 7.67 -4.29
N ALA A 49 -7.73 8.42 -5.37
CA ALA A 49 -8.06 9.83 -5.30
C ALA A 49 -8.78 10.26 -6.60
N THR A 50 -9.57 11.32 -6.52
CA THR A 50 -10.14 11.95 -7.71
C THR A 50 -9.10 12.85 -8.36
N PRO A 51 -9.01 12.89 -9.71
CA PRO A 51 -8.08 13.77 -10.42
C PRO A 51 -8.27 15.22 -9.99
N ILE A 52 -7.17 15.96 -9.87
CA ILE A 52 -7.23 17.42 -9.70
C ILE A 52 -7.42 18.04 -11.08
N GLU A 53 -8.46 18.88 -11.22
CA GLU A 53 -8.76 19.59 -12.47
C GLU A 53 -7.54 20.37 -12.97
N ASP A 54 -7.32 20.34 -14.29
CA ASP A 54 -6.22 21.02 -14.99
C ASP A 54 -4.78 20.64 -14.57
N MET A 55 -4.60 19.62 -13.74
CA MET A 55 -3.28 19.10 -13.33
C MET A 55 -2.95 17.71 -13.89
N GLY A 56 -3.95 16.99 -14.43
CA GLY A 56 -3.80 15.59 -14.84
C GLY A 56 -2.80 15.39 -15.98
N HIS A 57 -1.72 14.65 -15.72
CA HIS A 57 -0.77 14.21 -16.74
C HIS A 57 -1.24 12.94 -17.46
N TYR A 58 -1.98 12.08 -16.75
CA TYR A 58 -2.41 10.77 -17.24
C TYR A 58 -3.95 10.66 -17.34
N PRO A 59 -4.46 9.73 -18.16
CA PRO A 59 -5.89 9.68 -18.49
C PRO A 59 -6.78 9.02 -17.41
N TYR A 60 -6.21 8.31 -16.43
CA TYR A 60 -6.98 7.60 -15.41
C TYR A 60 -6.79 8.17 -14.02
N PRO A 61 -7.82 8.13 -13.15
CA PRO A 61 -7.69 8.53 -11.75
C PRO A 61 -6.79 7.59 -10.97
N LEU A 62 -6.16 8.10 -9.93
CA LEU A 62 -5.34 7.29 -9.01
C LEU A 62 -6.18 6.17 -8.40
N ASN A 63 -5.77 4.93 -8.64
CA ASN A 63 -6.40 3.69 -8.20
C ASN A 63 -5.35 2.56 -8.22
N LEU A 64 -4.69 2.41 -7.08
CA LEU A 64 -3.55 1.54 -6.84
C LEU A 64 -3.88 0.53 -5.74
N TYR A 65 -3.39 -0.70 -5.88
CA TYR A 65 -3.46 -1.74 -4.85
C TYR A 65 -2.06 -2.22 -4.47
N LEU A 66 -1.82 -2.33 -3.16
CA LEU A 66 -0.59 -2.86 -2.59
C LEU A 66 -0.84 -4.25 -2.01
N THR A 67 0.04 -5.20 -2.30
CA THR A 67 0.08 -6.52 -1.64
C THR A 67 1.49 -6.88 -1.19
N TRP A 68 1.55 -7.56 -0.04
CA TRP A 68 2.81 -8.03 0.54
C TRP A 68 2.99 -9.51 0.28
N ASP A 69 4.27 -9.90 0.23
CA ASP A 69 4.62 -11.30 0.16
C ASP A 69 4.16 -12.05 1.43
N SER A 70 3.67 -13.28 1.24
CA SER A 70 3.14 -14.09 2.34
C SER A 70 4.20 -14.50 3.34
N ASP A 71 5.44 -14.75 2.89
CA ASP A 71 6.54 -15.13 3.77
C ASP A 71 7.03 -13.91 4.56
N GLU A 72 6.97 -12.72 3.95
CA GLU A 72 7.24 -11.45 4.64
C GLU A 72 6.23 -11.16 5.75
N ILE A 73 4.93 -11.41 5.52
CA ILE A 73 3.91 -11.32 6.57
C ILE A 73 4.17 -12.32 7.69
N GLU A 74 4.59 -13.55 7.39
CA GLU A 74 4.93 -14.54 8.41
C GLU A 74 6.15 -14.11 9.25
N ARG A 75 7.15 -13.49 8.64
CA ARG A 75 8.32 -12.94 9.35
C ARG A 75 7.94 -11.85 10.33
N LEU A 76 6.91 -11.04 10.03
CA LEU A 76 6.40 -10.02 10.97
C LEU A 76 5.84 -10.61 12.27
N MET A 77 5.51 -11.91 12.29
CA MET A 77 5.00 -12.58 13.49
C MET A 77 6.11 -13.00 14.46
N GLY A 78 7.39 -12.95 14.03
CA GLY A 78 8.56 -13.28 14.84
C GLY A 78 9.01 -12.14 15.77
N GLU A 79 10.07 -12.39 16.54
CA GLU A 79 10.60 -11.46 17.56
C GLU A 79 11.05 -10.12 16.96
N GLU A 80 11.64 -10.13 15.77
CA GLU A 80 12.11 -8.93 15.07
C GLU A 80 10.99 -8.18 14.31
N GLY A 81 9.79 -8.77 14.24
CA GLY A 81 8.66 -8.26 13.48
C GLY A 81 8.27 -6.80 13.80
N PRO A 82 8.14 -6.41 15.09
CA PRO A 82 7.84 -5.03 15.47
C PRO A 82 8.88 -4.02 14.95
N SER A 83 10.16 -4.34 15.04
CA SER A 83 11.25 -3.47 14.57
C SER A 83 11.27 -3.37 13.04
N ARG A 84 11.10 -4.51 12.33
CA ARG A 84 10.98 -4.55 10.87
C ARG A 84 9.80 -3.71 10.39
N PHE A 85 8.65 -3.86 11.04
CA PHE A 85 7.45 -3.09 10.72
C PHE A 85 7.64 -1.58 10.96
N ALA A 86 8.24 -1.19 12.09
CA ALA A 86 8.53 0.22 12.36
C ALA A 86 9.49 0.82 11.32
N GLY A 87 10.53 0.08 10.93
CA GLY A 87 11.45 0.48 9.86
C GLY A 87 10.75 0.64 8.51
N TYR A 88 9.86 -0.30 8.17
CA TYR A 88 9.04 -0.21 6.96
C TYR A 88 8.16 1.05 6.97
N LEU A 89 7.44 1.32 8.06
CA LEU A 89 6.59 2.52 8.17
C LEU A 89 7.41 3.81 7.99
N ALA A 90 8.62 3.88 8.56
CA ALA A 90 9.51 5.02 8.40
C ALA A 90 10.02 5.18 6.95
N ALA A 91 10.14 4.09 6.20
CA ALA A 91 10.59 4.08 4.81
C ALA A 91 9.47 4.33 3.78
N LEU A 92 8.20 4.26 4.18
CA LEU A 92 7.04 4.39 3.28
C LEU A 92 7.08 5.65 2.38
N PRO A 93 7.36 6.87 2.89
CA PRO A 93 7.41 8.06 2.04
C PRO A 93 8.41 7.93 0.89
N ARG A 94 9.60 7.37 1.17
CA ARG A 94 10.65 7.13 0.17
C ARG A 94 10.25 6.04 -0.83
N LYS A 95 9.61 4.95 -0.36
CA LYS A 95 9.11 3.89 -1.25
C LYS A 95 8.02 4.40 -2.19
N LEU A 96 7.06 5.18 -1.67
CA LEU A 96 5.99 5.81 -2.47
C LEU A 96 6.58 6.73 -3.55
N ALA A 97 7.52 7.60 -3.20
CA ALA A 97 8.20 8.46 -4.17
C ALA A 97 8.97 7.67 -5.23
N GLY A 98 9.54 6.51 -4.86
CA GLY A 98 10.20 5.62 -5.81
C GLY A 98 9.26 4.96 -6.82
N TRP A 99 7.96 4.84 -6.51
CA TRP A 99 6.96 4.25 -7.41
C TRP A 99 6.41 5.24 -8.43
N ASP A 100 6.42 6.54 -8.12
CA ASP A 100 5.91 7.62 -8.97
C ASP A 100 6.42 7.48 -10.42
N HIS A 101 7.75 7.46 -10.58
CA HIS A 101 8.37 7.34 -11.89
C HIS A 101 8.40 5.89 -12.42
N ALA A 102 8.56 4.91 -11.54
CA ALA A 102 8.73 3.52 -11.96
C ALA A 102 7.42 2.84 -12.42
N ARG A 103 6.26 3.45 -12.13
CA ARG A 103 4.93 2.88 -12.39
C ARG A 103 3.98 3.85 -13.07
N GLU A 104 4.49 4.98 -13.59
CA GLU A 104 3.70 6.01 -14.25
C GLU A 104 2.49 6.45 -13.41
N LEU A 105 2.78 6.65 -12.11
CA LEU A 105 1.86 7.21 -11.15
C LEU A 105 2.17 8.69 -11.01
N ASP A 106 1.15 9.51 -10.78
CA ASP A 106 1.30 10.90 -10.40
C ASP A 106 0.41 11.17 -9.19
N PHE A 107 1.03 11.09 -8.01
CA PHE A 107 0.36 11.37 -6.75
C PHE A 107 0.01 12.86 -6.57
N LEU A 108 0.63 13.77 -7.33
CA LEU A 108 0.35 15.20 -7.23
C LEU A 108 -0.93 15.57 -7.99
N SER A 109 -1.12 15.05 -9.20
CA SER A 109 -2.34 15.28 -9.98
C SER A 109 -3.47 14.28 -9.70
N HIS A 110 -3.19 13.25 -8.89
CA HIS A 110 -4.06 12.10 -8.64
C HIS A 110 -4.42 11.35 -9.93
N THR A 111 -3.45 11.18 -10.82
CA THR A 111 -3.65 10.44 -12.08
C THR A 111 -2.60 9.34 -12.28
N GLN A 112 -2.89 8.39 -13.16
CA GLN A 112 -2.00 7.27 -13.51
C GLN A 112 -2.22 6.80 -14.95
N ALA A 113 -1.18 6.24 -15.56
CA ALA A 113 -1.21 5.84 -16.98
C ALA A 113 -2.12 4.63 -17.27
N ASP A 114 -2.22 3.69 -16.33
CA ASP A 114 -3.07 2.51 -16.42
C ASP A 114 -4.38 2.69 -15.64
N PRO A 115 -5.50 2.06 -16.03
CA PRO A 115 -6.77 2.17 -15.29
C PRO A 115 -6.73 1.54 -13.88
N LEU A 116 -5.76 0.66 -13.64
CA LEU A 116 -5.57 -0.04 -12.38
C LEU A 116 -4.10 -0.43 -12.23
N VAL A 117 -3.47 -0.03 -11.14
CA VAL A 117 -2.09 -0.44 -10.83
C VAL A 117 -2.10 -1.39 -9.63
N LEU A 118 -1.39 -2.51 -9.77
CA LEU A 118 -1.15 -3.46 -8.69
C LEU A 118 0.35 -3.56 -8.44
N ILE A 119 0.77 -3.20 -7.24
CA ILE A 119 2.14 -3.42 -6.77
C ILE A 119 2.09 -4.55 -5.76
N GLY A 120 2.49 -5.74 -6.19
CA GLY A 120 2.46 -6.95 -5.37
C GLY A 120 3.83 -7.50 -5.00
N GLY A 121 3.84 -8.39 -4.02
CA GLY A 121 5.06 -9.02 -3.51
C GLY A 121 5.96 -8.07 -2.74
N LEU A 122 5.37 -7.05 -2.10
CA LEU A 122 6.11 -6.09 -1.29
C LEU A 122 6.70 -6.73 -0.03
N ASP A 123 7.91 -6.30 0.30
CA ASP A 123 8.60 -6.63 1.54
C ASP A 123 8.39 -5.57 2.64
N PHE A 124 8.86 -5.90 3.85
CA PHE A 124 8.96 -4.97 4.97
C PHE A 124 10.40 -4.48 5.20
N GLU A 125 11.25 -4.49 4.17
CA GLU A 125 12.60 -3.95 4.26
C GLU A 125 12.58 -2.44 4.08
N SER A 126 13.44 -1.71 4.77
CA SER A 126 13.50 -0.25 4.69
C SER A 126 14.28 0.21 3.46
#